data_AF-A0A3B8IZ40-F1
#
_entry.id   AF-A0A3B8IZ40-F1
#
_cell.length_a   1.000
_cell.length_b   1.000
_cell.length_c   1.000
_cell.angle_alpha   90.00
_cell.angle_beta   90.00
_cell.angle_gamma   90.00
#
_symmetry.space_group_name_H-M   'P 1'
#
loop_
_entity.id
_entity.type
_entity.pdbx_description
1 polymer ?
#
loop_
_entity_poly.entity_id
_entity_poly.type
_entity_poly.pdbx_seq_one_letter_code
_entity_poly.pdbx_strand_id
1 'polypeptide(L)'
;YLGSLALEGILGVPMVYGILGLALFAATYSLYGGLSAVAWTDVIQVFFLVLGGLFTAYLALNVLSDGAGWQAGFGQLMDAAPDRFHMILDRNNPEYTNLPGIWVLIGGLWVANIYYWGFNQYIIQRTLAAKSLKEAQKGIALAAFLKLLIPFIVVIPGIAAYVMVNDPEIMARLGATATTHAPQKPDEAYPWLLQLLPVGMKGIAVAALTAAIVSSLASMLNSTSTIFTMDIYKTYVAPQASDRAIVRTGRIAAAVALVIACVMAPVLGGIDQAFQYIQEYTGVVSPGILAVFVLGLFWRKTTNRGAIVGALASIPVALALKFLTDMPWMHQMGLTALATMAIIVAVSLTTGKGQDDAKGIDLSGGLFKTSATFNISAFVVCIICAVLYALFW
;
A
#
# COMPACT_ATOMS: atom_id res chain seq x y z
N TYR A 1 14.64 0.90 0.10
CA TYR A 1 14.86 1.56 -1.20
C TYR A 1 14.20 2.93 -1.24
N LEU A 2 12.88 3.04 -1.45
CA LEU A 2 12.17 4.34 -1.55
C LEU A 2 12.49 5.35 -0.44
N GLY A 3 12.54 4.88 0.81
CA GLY A 3 12.91 5.75 1.92
C GLY A 3 14.33 6.32 1.81
N SER A 4 15.27 5.52 1.32
CA SER A 4 16.65 5.96 1.09
C SER A 4 16.77 6.83 -0.16
N LEU A 5 15.99 6.56 -1.21
CA LEU A 5 15.86 7.44 -2.38
C LEU A 5 15.45 8.86 -1.95
N ALA A 6 14.51 8.95 -1.00
CA ALA A 6 14.12 10.25 -0.47
C ALA A 6 15.24 10.93 0.34
N LEU A 7 15.99 10.18 1.16
CA LEU A 7 17.14 10.72 1.90
C LEU A 7 18.26 11.17 0.95
N GLU A 8 18.49 10.43 -0.14
CA GLU A 8 19.45 10.76 -1.18
C GLU A 8 19.05 12.05 -1.91
N GLY A 9 17.80 12.14 -2.38
CA GLY A 9 17.31 13.33 -3.07
C GLY A 9 17.30 14.58 -2.18
N ILE A 10 16.95 14.45 -0.90
CA ILE A 10 16.76 15.62 -0.02
C ILE A 10 18.06 16.05 0.68
N LEU A 11 18.87 15.08 1.13
CA LEU A 11 20.06 15.31 1.96
C LEU A 11 21.38 14.98 1.23
N GLY A 12 21.35 14.35 0.05
CA GLY A 12 22.56 13.88 -0.64
C GLY A 12 23.22 12.67 0.04
N VAL A 13 22.49 11.94 0.89
CA VAL A 13 23.02 10.74 1.56
C VAL A 13 23.03 9.59 0.55
N PRO A 14 24.18 8.93 0.29
CA PRO A 14 24.22 7.86 -0.71
C PRO A 14 23.27 6.71 -0.35
N MET A 15 22.60 6.16 -1.36
CA MET A 15 21.55 5.13 -1.23
C MET A 15 21.86 4.01 -0.21
N VAL A 16 23.08 3.46 -0.21
CA VAL A 16 23.46 2.37 0.70
C VAL A 16 23.46 2.81 2.16
N TYR A 17 24.00 3.99 2.45
CA TYR A 17 24.03 4.53 3.81
C TYR A 17 22.63 4.89 4.32
N GLY A 18 21.77 5.44 3.44
CA GLY A 18 20.38 5.69 3.79
C GLY A 18 19.60 4.40 4.10
N ILE A 19 19.83 3.32 3.34
CA ILE A 19 19.24 1.99 3.62
C ILE A 19 19.69 1.48 4.98
N LEU A 20 21.00 1.48 5.24
CA LEU A 20 21.56 0.98 6.50
C LEU A 20 21.11 1.82 7.70
N GLY A 21 21.04 3.15 7.55
CA GLY A 21 20.56 4.06 8.59
C GLY A 21 19.10 3.79 8.94
N LEU A 22 18.21 3.74 7.93
CA LEU A 22 16.79 3.42 8.13
C LEU A 22 16.60 2.03 8.74
N ALA A 23 17.37 1.04 8.30
CA ALA A 23 17.34 -0.31 8.86
C ALA A 23 17.76 -0.32 10.33
N LEU A 24 18.82 0.40 10.70
CA LEU A 24 19.28 0.50 12.09
C LEU A 24 18.21 1.14 12.99
N PHE A 25 17.54 2.20 12.52
CA PHE A 25 16.42 2.81 13.24
C PHE A 25 15.23 1.86 13.35
N ALA A 26 14.88 1.14 12.28
CA ALA A 26 13.80 0.16 12.31
C ALA A 26 14.10 -1.00 13.27
N ALA A 27 15.35 -1.46 13.32
CA ALA A 27 15.79 -2.51 14.24
C ALA A 27 15.68 -2.06 15.71
N THR A 28 16.19 -0.87 16.04
CA THR A 28 16.11 -0.35 17.41
C THR A 28 14.66 -0.14 17.84
N TYR A 29 13.80 0.33 16.94
CA TYR A 29 12.40 0.54 17.25
C TYR A 29 11.61 -0.78 17.37
N SER A 30 11.78 -1.70 16.42
CA SER A 30 11.02 -2.95 16.36
C SER A 30 11.44 -3.97 17.41
N LEU A 31 12.74 -4.05 17.76
CA LEU A 31 13.23 -5.08 18.69
C LEU A 31 12.89 -4.75 20.15
N TYR A 32 12.66 -3.47 20.46
CA TYR A 32 12.49 -2.98 21.83
C TYR A 32 11.14 -2.28 22.11
N GLY A 33 10.43 -1.75 21.11
CA GLY A 33 9.25 -0.88 21.30
C GLY A 33 7.89 -1.57 21.47
N GLY A 34 7.68 -2.72 20.82
CA GLY A 34 6.38 -3.43 20.83
C GLY A 34 5.21 -2.66 20.16
N LEU A 35 4.05 -3.31 19.99
CA LEU A 35 2.91 -2.77 19.21
C LEU A 35 2.32 -1.47 19.80
N SER A 36 2.32 -1.32 21.13
CA SER A 36 1.75 -0.13 21.77
C SER A 36 2.57 1.13 21.49
N ALA A 37 3.90 1.05 21.50
CA ALA A 37 4.75 2.21 21.21
C ALA A 37 4.56 2.65 19.75
N VAL A 38 4.46 1.69 18.83
CA VAL A 38 4.19 1.93 17.40
C VAL A 38 2.86 2.66 17.22
N ALA A 39 1.80 2.26 17.91
CA ALA A 39 0.49 2.90 17.76
C ALA A 39 0.49 4.37 18.19
N TRP A 40 1.17 4.72 19.29
CA TRP A 40 1.24 6.11 19.77
C TRP A 40 2.05 7.02 18.87
N THR A 41 3.18 6.53 18.34
CA THR A 41 3.99 7.32 17.40
C THR A 41 3.29 7.49 16.07
N ASP A 42 2.55 6.49 15.59
CA ASP A 42 1.75 6.58 14.36
C ASP A 42 0.72 7.71 14.42
N VAL A 43 0.05 7.92 15.56
CA VAL A 43 -0.94 9.01 15.72
C VAL A 43 -0.29 10.37 15.49
N ILE A 44 0.87 10.61 16.11
CA ILE A 44 1.63 11.86 15.94
C ILE A 44 2.11 11.99 14.50
N GLN A 45 2.61 10.90 13.90
CA GLN A 45 3.12 10.89 12.53
C GLN A 45 2.04 11.21 11.49
N VAL A 46 0.83 10.66 11.64
CA VAL A 46 -0.28 10.94 10.71
C VAL A 46 -0.56 12.43 10.61
N PHE A 47 -0.54 13.16 11.74
CA PHE A 47 -0.71 14.60 11.74
C PHE A 47 0.35 15.30 10.89
N PHE A 48 1.64 15.00 11.13
CA PHE A 48 2.74 15.62 10.40
C PHE A 48 2.81 15.21 8.93
N LEU A 49 2.45 13.97 8.58
CA LEU A 49 2.44 13.50 7.19
C LEU A 49 1.30 14.14 6.39
N VAL A 50 0.10 14.22 6.96
CA VAL A 50 -1.05 14.86 6.31
C VAL A 50 -0.77 16.35 6.15
N LEU A 51 -0.36 17.03 7.22
CA LEU A 51 -0.05 18.46 7.16
C LEU A 51 1.12 18.74 6.21
N GLY A 52 2.20 17.96 6.31
CA GLY A 52 3.39 18.11 5.49
C GLY A 52 3.12 17.88 4.01
N GLY A 53 2.34 16.87 3.65
CA GLY A 53 2.02 16.61 2.25
C GLY A 53 0.96 17.55 1.67
N LEU A 54 -0.06 17.98 2.44
CA LEU A 54 -0.95 19.07 2.01
C LEU A 54 -0.18 20.37 1.78
N PHE A 55 0.77 20.67 2.67
CA PHE A 55 1.62 21.85 2.53
C PHE A 55 2.57 21.73 1.32
N THR A 56 3.12 20.54 1.05
CA THR A 56 3.93 20.26 -0.14
C THR A 56 3.11 20.44 -1.42
N ALA A 57 1.87 19.93 -1.45
CA ALA A 57 0.96 20.14 -2.57
C ALA A 57 0.62 21.62 -2.77
N TYR A 58 0.31 22.35 -1.69
CA TYR A 58 0.08 23.80 -1.75
C TYR A 58 1.27 24.54 -2.34
N LEU A 59 2.49 24.27 -1.86
CA LEU A 59 3.69 24.93 -2.36
C LEU A 59 4.00 24.57 -3.80
N ALA A 60 3.84 23.30 -4.20
CA ALA A 60 4.04 22.90 -5.59
C ALA A 60 3.10 23.69 -6.52
N LEU A 61 1.82 23.79 -6.19
CA LEU A 61 0.85 24.56 -6.97
C LEU A 61 1.15 26.08 -6.95
N ASN A 62 1.57 26.61 -5.80
CA ASN A 62 1.93 28.03 -5.70
C ASN A 62 3.18 28.38 -6.51
N VAL A 63 4.18 27.49 -6.54
CA VAL A 63 5.39 27.64 -7.36
C VAL A 63 5.07 27.57 -8.85
N LEU A 64 4.22 26.60 -9.23
CA LEU A 64 3.77 26.42 -10.61
C LEU A 64 3.16 27.71 -11.16
N SER A 65 2.31 28.35 -10.37
CA SER A 65 1.61 29.61 -10.69
C SER A 65 2.39 30.90 -10.39
N ASP A 66 3.70 30.81 -10.12
CA ASP A 66 4.54 31.96 -9.81
C ASP A 66 4.02 32.85 -8.66
N GLY A 67 3.44 32.22 -7.63
CA GLY A 67 2.93 32.90 -6.45
C GLY A 67 1.50 33.42 -6.57
N ALA A 68 0.79 33.15 -7.67
CA ALA A 68 -0.62 33.53 -7.82
C ALA A 68 -1.59 32.67 -6.99
N GLY A 69 -1.09 31.68 -6.25
CA GLY A 69 -1.84 30.84 -5.33
C GLY A 69 -2.21 29.46 -5.88
N TRP A 70 -2.65 28.57 -4.99
CA TRP A 70 -2.88 27.17 -5.33
C TRP A 70 -4.00 26.96 -6.35
N GLN A 71 -5.02 27.82 -6.39
CA GLN A 71 -6.11 27.71 -7.39
C GLN A 71 -5.59 27.97 -8.81
N ALA A 72 -4.77 29.02 -8.98
CA ALA A 72 -4.15 29.32 -10.27
C ALA A 72 -3.20 28.18 -10.68
N GLY A 73 -2.41 27.66 -9.74
CA GLY A 73 -1.54 26.52 -9.98
C GLY A 73 -2.29 25.27 -10.39
N PHE A 74 -3.43 24.99 -9.77
CA PHE A 74 -4.26 23.84 -10.11
C PHE A 74 -4.88 23.99 -11.51
N GLY A 75 -5.35 25.19 -11.87
CA GLY A 75 -5.80 25.49 -13.23
C GLY A 75 -4.71 25.26 -14.27
N GLN A 76 -3.52 25.82 -14.04
CA GLN A 76 -2.36 25.61 -14.91
C GLN A 76 -1.96 24.12 -15.00
N LEU A 77 -2.08 23.36 -13.91
CA LEU A 77 -1.82 21.92 -13.91
C LEU A 77 -2.78 21.18 -14.85
N MET A 78 -4.08 21.50 -14.79
CA MET A 78 -5.10 20.91 -15.65
C MET A 78 -4.92 21.31 -17.12
N ASP A 79 -4.51 22.54 -17.39
CA ASP A 79 -4.28 23.03 -18.76
C ASP A 79 -3.01 22.42 -19.37
N ALA A 80 -1.93 22.30 -18.59
CA ALA A 80 -0.65 21.79 -19.07
C ALA A 80 -0.58 20.26 -19.16
N ALA A 81 -1.34 19.54 -18.33
CA ALA A 81 -1.33 18.08 -18.29
C ALA A 81 -2.74 17.49 -18.12
N PRO A 82 -3.70 17.79 -19.01
CA PRO A 82 -5.09 17.34 -18.87
C PRO A 82 -5.22 15.82 -18.80
N ASP A 83 -4.43 15.10 -19.60
CA ASP A 83 -4.44 13.62 -19.64
C ASP A 83 -4.01 12.97 -18.31
N ARG A 84 -3.38 13.72 -17.39
CA ARG A 84 -2.99 13.23 -16.06
C ARG A 84 -4.11 13.30 -15.03
N PHE A 85 -5.27 13.83 -15.41
CA PHE A 85 -6.47 13.87 -14.58
C PHE A 85 -7.52 12.84 -14.98
N HIS A 86 -7.37 12.15 -16.11
CA HIS A 86 -8.26 11.06 -16.49
C HIS A 86 -8.17 9.91 -15.47
N MET A 87 -9.29 9.53 -14.89
CA MET A 87 -9.36 8.43 -13.94
C MET A 87 -9.65 7.09 -14.61
N ILE A 88 -10.19 7.10 -15.84
CA ILE A 88 -10.40 5.92 -16.66
C ILE A 88 -9.55 6.03 -17.93
N LEU A 89 -8.42 5.31 -17.97
CA LEU A 89 -7.53 5.35 -19.12
C LEU A 89 -8.10 4.65 -20.35
N ASP A 90 -7.93 5.29 -21.51
CA ASP A 90 -8.17 4.67 -22.81
C ASP A 90 -7.09 3.64 -23.15
N ARG A 91 -7.45 2.68 -24.02
CA ARG A 91 -6.55 1.60 -24.46
C ARG A 91 -5.29 2.10 -25.18
N ASN A 92 -5.33 3.30 -25.74
CA ASN A 92 -4.21 3.91 -26.45
C ASN A 92 -3.23 4.60 -25.48
N ASN A 93 -3.60 4.77 -24.21
CA ASN A 93 -2.72 5.36 -23.22
C ASN A 93 -1.57 4.37 -22.90
N PRO A 94 -0.29 4.80 -22.93
CA PRO A 94 0.85 3.94 -22.62
C PRO A 94 0.75 3.26 -21.24
N GLU A 95 0.10 3.91 -20.27
CA GLU A 95 -0.09 3.42 -18.91
C GLU A 95 -1.31 2.49 -18.76
N TYR A 96 -2.06 2.20 -19.83
CA TYR A 96 -3.20 1.28 -19.77
C TYR A 96 -2.80 -0.12 -19.29
N THR A 97 -1.58 -0.57 -19.60
CA THR A 97 -1.04 -1.85 -19.12
C THR A 97 -0.92 -1.89 -17.59
N ASN A 98 -0.72 -0.75 -16.95
CA ASN A 98 -0.65 -0.62 -15.50
C ASN A 98 -2.03 -0.36 -14.88
N LEU A 99 -2.85 0.46 -15.53
CA LEU A 99 -4.18 0.87 -15.07
C LEU A 99 -5.20 0.74 -16.22
N PRO A 100 -5.75 -0.47 -16.47
CA PRO A 100 -6.55 -0.75 -17.66
C PRO A 100 -7.99 -0.19 -17.55
N GLY A 101 -8.13 1.13 -17.61
CA GLY A 101 -9.39 1.84 -17.72
C GLY A 101 -10.44 1.40 -16.69
N ILE A 102 -11.65 1.07 -17.15
CA ILE A 102 -12.81 0.76 -16.30
C ILE A 102 -12.57 -0.40 -15.32
N TRP A 103 -11.60 -1.26 -15.62
CA TRP A 103 -11.28 -2.38 -14.77
C TRP A 103 -10.67 -1.97 -13.43
N VAL A 104 -10.25 -0.72 -13.25
CA VAL A 104 -9.91 -0.19 -11.93
C VAL A 104 -11.12 -0.18 -10.98
N LEU A 105 -12.35 -0.07 -11.51
CA LEU A 105 -13.58 -0.07 -10.72
C LEU A 105 -14.21 -1.46 -10.54
N ILE A 106 -14.02 -2.36 -11.51
CA ILE A 106 -14.74 -3.66 -11.54
C ILE A 106 -13.84 -4.89 -11.61
N GLY A 107 -12.52 -4.70 -11.77
CA GLY A 107 -11.56 -5.75 -12.04
C GLY A 107 -10.66 -6.08 -10.85
N GLY A 108 -9.41 -6.46 -11.15
CA GLY A 108 -8.45 -6.98 -10.17
C GLY A 108 -8.02 -5.98 -9.08
N LEU A 109 -8.37 -4.69 -9.19
CA LEU A 109 -8.12 -3.75 -8.09
C LEU A 109 -8.90 -4.15 -6.83
N TRP A 110 -10.06 -4.81 -6.97
CA TRP A 110 -10.77 -5.41 -5.86
C TRP A 110 -9.97 -6.52 -5.18
N VAL A 111 -9.20 -7.31 -5.93
CA VAL A 111 -8.34 -8.34 -5.35
C VAL A 111 -7.26 -7.69 -4.50
N ALA A 112 -6.58 -6.67 -5.03
CA ALA A 112 -5.57 -5.92 -4.29
C ALA A 112 -6.16 -5.29 -3.02
N ASN A 113 -7.29 -4.60 -3.12
CA ASN A 113 -7.88 -3.87 -2.01
C ASN A 113 -8.49 -4.79 -0.94
N ILE A 114 -9.26 -5.82 -1.31
CA ILE A 114 -9.89 -6.71 -0.33
C ILE A 114 -8.82 -7.54 0.39
N TYR A 115 -7.80 -8.03 -0.33
CA TYR A 115 -6.66 -8.69 0.30
C TYR A 115 -5.96 -7.76 1.28
N TYR A 116 -5.60 -6.55 0.82
CA TYR A 116 -4.84 -5.60 1.61
C TYR A 116 -5.60 -5.15 2.87
N TRP A 117 -6.85 -4.70 2.75
CA TRP A 117 -7.61 -4.17 3.88
C TRP A 117 -8.28 -5.23 4.73
N GLY A 118 -8.76 -6.31 4.09
CA GLY A 118 -9.54 -7.34 4.77
C GLY A 118 -8.68 -8.40 5.47
N PHE A 119 -7.50 -8.72 4.92
CA PHE A 119 -6.75 -9.91 5.34
C PHE A 119 -5.27 -9.66 5.64
N ASN A 120 -4.73 -8.48 5.33
CA ASN A 120 -3.33 -8.19 5.63
C ASN A 120 -3.11 -8.04 7.14
N GLN A 121 -2.15 -8.82 7.64
CA GLN A 121 -1.93 -9.04 9.07
C GLN A 121 -1.66 -7.73 9.84
N TYR A 122 -0.83 -6.83 9.31
CA TYR A 122 -0.50 -5.60 10.05
C TYR A 122 -1.65 -4.59 10.11
N ILE A 123 -2.66 -4.70 9.24
CA ILE A 123 -3.84 -3.84 9.24
C ILE A 123 -4.92 -4.42 10.14
N ILE A 124 -5.23 -5.71 9.94
CA ILE A 124 -6.28 -6.37 10.72
C ILE A 124 -5.95 -6.39 12.21
N GLN A 125 -4.66 -6.56 12.59
CA GLN A 125 -4.22 -6.51 13.98
C GLN A 125 -4.59 -5.20 14.68
N ARG A 126 -4.46 -4.05 14.00
CA ARG A 126 -4.84 -2.74 14.56
C ARG A 126 -6.34 -2.64 14.80
N THR A 127 -7.13 -3.20 13.88
CA THR A 127 -8.60 -3.23 13.97
C THR A 127 -9.05 -4.15 15.10
N LEU A 128 -8.42 -5.31 15.26
CA LEU A 128 -8.71 -6.27 16.33
C LEU A 128 -8.27 -5.78 17.72
N ALA A 129 -7.28 -4.90 17.78
CA ALA A 129 -6.85 -4.24 19.01
C ALA A 129 -7.78 -3.10 19.47
N ALA A 130 -8.83 -2.78 18.70
CA ALA A 130 -9.78 -1.74 19.06
C ALA A 130 -10.62 -2.12 20.30
N LYS A 131 -11.07 -1.10 21.04
CA LYS A 131 -11.86 -1.27 22.27
C LYS A 131 -13.15 -2.07 22.09
N SER A 132 -13.79 -1.96 20.92
CA SER A 132 -15.01 -2.69 20.57
C SER A 132 -15.22 -2.70 19.06
N LEU A 133 -16.08 -3.61 18.57
CA LEU A 133 -16.48 -3.66 17.16
C LEU A 133 -17.05 -2.32 16.68
N LYS A 134 -17.84 -1.63 17.52
CA LYS A 134 -18.44 -0.34 17.17
C LYS A 134 -17.38 0.75 16.97
N GLU A 135 -16.36 0.78 17.83
CA GLU A 135 -15.26 1.74 17.68
C GLU A 135 -14.34 1.37 16.51
N ALA A 136 -14.11 0.06 16.27
CA ALA A 136 -13.40 -0.41 15.09
C ALA A 136 -14.09 0.05 13.79
N GLN A 137 -15.42 -0.13 13.69
CA GLN A 137 -16.21 0.31 12.53
C GLN A 137 -16.08 1.83 12.29
N LYS A 138 -16.19 2.66 13.34
CA LYS A 138 -15.99 4.11 13.22
C LYS A 138 -14.58 4.45 12.76
N GLY A 139 -13.56 3.77 13.30
CA GLY A 139 -12.17 3.94 12.89
C GLY A 139 -11.96 3.61 11.41
N ILE A 140 -12.55 2.52 10.92
CA ILE A 140 -12.51 2.13 9.50
C ILE A 140 -13.24 3.16 8.62
N ALA A 141 -14.39 3.69 9.06
CA ALA A 141 -15.09 4.74 8.33
C ALA A 141 -14.27 6.04 8.23
N LEU A 142 -13.60 6.44 9.32
CA LEU A 142 -12.68 7.58 9.30
C LEU A 142 -11.48 7.32 8.37
N ALA A 143 -10.90 6.11 8.42
CA ALA A 143 -9.81 5.74 7.52
C ALA A 143 -10.21 5.78 6.04
N ALA A 144 -11.43 5.33 5.72
CA ALA A 144 -11.99 5.41 4.37
C ALA A 144 -12.16 6.87 3.91
N PHE A 145 -12.62 7.77 4.79
CA PHE A 145 -12.69 9.19 4.48
C PHE A 145 -11.31 9.82 4.28
N LEU A 146 -10.35 9.56 5.19
CA LEU A 146 -8.98 10.08 5.06
C LEU A 146 -8.29 9.60 3.78
N LYS A 147 -8.65 8.42 3.27
CA LYS A 147 -8.16 7.91 1.98
C LYS A 147 -8.54 8.78 0.79
N LEU A 148 -9.66 9.50 0.85
CA LEU A 148 -10.05 10.47 -0.18
C LEU A 148 -9.09 11.66 -0.27
N LEU A 149 -8.37 11.97 0.81
CA LEU A 149 -7.41 13.08 0.85
C LEU A 149 -6.05 12.69 0.27
N ILE A 150 -5.71 11.40 0.27
CA ILE A 150 -4.37 10.92 -0.09
C ILE A 150 -3.96 11.33 -1.52
N PRO A 151 -4.81 11.25 -2.57
CA PRO A 151 -4.43 11.72 -3.90
C PRO A 151 -3.97 13.18 -3.94
N PHE A 152 -4.58 14.07 -3.17
CA PHE A 152 -4.17 15.48 -3.07
C PHE A 152 -2.80 15.64 -2.41
N ILE A 153 -2.45 14.74 -1.49
CA ILE A 153 -1.23 14.77 -0.69
C ILE A 153 -0.05 14.14 -1.46
N VAL A 154 -0.29 13.10 -2.27
CA VAL A 154 0.80 12.32 -2.89
C VAL A 154 0.77 12.29 -4.42
N VAL A 155 -0.41 12.39 -5.06
CA VAL A 155 -0.53 12.31 -6.53
C VAL A 155 -0.42 13.69 -7.16
N ILE A 156 -1.16 14.68 -6.65
CA ILE A 156 -1.10 16.06 -7.18
C ILE A 156 0.33 16.63 -7.17
N PRO A 157 1.14 16.47 -6.11
CA PRO A 157 2.56 16.84 -6.16
C PRO A 157 3.32 16.14 -7.29
N GLY A 158 3.07 14.85 -7.55
CA GLY A 158 3.70 14.13 -8.65
C GLY A 158 3.35 14.72 -10.03
N ILE A 159 2.09 15.10 -10.26
CA ILE A 159 1.68 15.78 -11.49
C ILE A 159 2.32 17.17 -11.59
N ALA A 160 2.38 17.91 -10.49
CA ALA A 160 3.03 19.23 -10.45
C ALA A 160 4.52 19.12 -10.79
N ALA A 161 5.23 18.16 -10.20
CA ALA A 161 6.62 17.90 -10.54
C ALA A 161 6.79 17.53 -12.01
N TYR A 162 5.91 16.71 -12.58
CA TYR A 162 5.93 16.38 -14.00
C TYR A 162 5.79 17.63 -14.88
N VAL A 163 4.82 18.51 -14.62
CA VAL A 163 4.65 19.75 -15.39
C VAL A 163 5.87 20.65 -15.25
N MET A 164 6.38 20.85 -14.02
CA MET A 164 7.57 21.69 -13.77
C MET A 164 8.79 21.19 -14.54
N VAL A 165 9.08 19.90 -14.49
CA VAL A 165 10.29 19.31 -15.11
C VAL A 165 10.22 19.36 -16.64
N ASN A 166 9.03 19.31 -17.22
CA ASN A 166 8.83 19.39 -18.67
C ASN A 166 8.65 20.82 -19.20
N ASP A 167 8.69 21.84 -18.34
CA ASP A 167 8.61 23.24 -18.71
C ASP A 167 9.95 23.95 -18.46
N PRO A 168 10.70 24.29 -19.53
CA PRO A 168 12.01 24.93 -19.40
C PRO A 168 11.97 26.30 -18.70
N GLU A 169 10.88 27.05 -18.83
CA GLU A 169 10.75 28.38 -18.23
C GLU A 169 10.55 28.27 -16.72
N ILE A 170 9.72 27.33 -16.28
CA ILE A 170 9.55 27.02 -14.85
C ILE A 170 10.88 26.53 -14.26
N MET A 171 11.57 25.60 -14.93
CA MET A 171 12.87 25.11 -14.45
C MET A 171 13.93 26.21 -14.36
N ALA A 172 13.94 27.15 -15.31
CA ALA A 172 14.84 28.30 -15.26
C ALA A 172 14.55 29.21 -14.06
N ARG A 173 13.27 29.45 -13.74
CA ARG A 173 12.83 30.23 -12.57
C ARG A 173 13.23 29.57 -11.24
N LEU A 174 13.18 28.25 -11.16
CA LEU A 174 13.56 27.49 -9.96
C LEU A 174 15.07 27.51 -9.68
N GLY A 175 15.88 27.86 -10.69
CA GLY A 175 17.32 28.03 -10.57
C GLY A 175 18.13 26.73 -10.59
N ALA A 176 19.45 26.88 -10.45
CA ALA A 176 20.42 25.79 -10.67
C ALA A 176 20.25 24.58 -9.73
N THR A 177 19.73 24.79 -8.52
CA THR A 177 19.52 23.70 -7.56
C THR A 177 18.42 22.74 -8.02
N ALA A 178 17.35 23.25 -8.63
CA ALA A 178 16.26 22.43 -9.14
C ALA A 178 16.65 21.67 -10.41
N THR A 179 17.45 22.29 -11.28
CA THR A 179 17.90 21.67 -12.55
C THR A 179 18.94 20.58 -12.34
N THR A 180 19.87 20.76 -11.39
CA THR A 180 20.93 19.77 -11.10
C THR A 180 20.41 18.46 -10.51
N HIS A 181 19.25 18.49 -9.85
CA HIS A 181 18.64 17.34 -9.18
C HIS A 181 17.27 17.00 -9.77
N ALA A 182 16.99 17.41 -11.01
CA ALA A 182 15.71 17.13 -11.65
C ALA A 182 15.45 15.62 -11.70
N PRO A 183 14.25 15.16 -11.31
CA PRO A 183 13.95 13.75 -11.18
C PRO A 183 14.07 13.06 -12.54
N GLN A 184 14.84 11.97 -12.58
CA GLN A 184 15.01 11.11 -13.75
C GLN A 184 13.99 9.97 -13.75
N LYS A 185 13.46 9.63 -12.57
CA LYS A 185 12.46 8.59 -12.37
C LYS A 185 11.22 9.12 -11.65
N PRO A 186 10.03 8.53 -11.90
CA PRO A 186 8.80 8.94 -11.22
C PRO A 186 8.89 8.94 -9.68
N ASP A 187 9.60 7.96 -9.09
CA ASP A 187 9.74 7.83 -7.63
C ASP A 187 10.58 8.96 -7.00
N GLU A 188 11.33 9.73 -7.79
CA GLU A 188 12.15 10.87 -7.33
C GLU A 188 11.36 12.19 -7.25
N ALA A 189 10.16 12.25 -7.83
CA ALA A 189 9.38 13.47 -7.97
C ALA A 189 9.02 14.11 -6.60
N TYR A 190 8.54 13.30 -5.65
CA TYR A 190 8.13 13.81 -4.35
C TYR A 190 9.33 14.27 -3.49
N PRO A 191 10.43 13.48 -3.36
CA PRO A 191 11.66 13.97 -2.72
C PRO A 191 12.21 15.26 -3.34
N TRP A 192 12.19 15.38 -4.67
CA TRP A 192 12.64 16.60 -5.35
C TRP A 192 11.82 17.82 -4.95
N LEU A 193 10.49 17.72 -4.89
CA LEU A 193 9.64 18.82 -4.40
C LEU A 193 9.96 19.21 -2.95
N LEU A 194 10.25 18.23 -2.09
CA LEU A 194 10.64 18.51 -0.71
C LEU A 194 11.98 19.26 -0.60
N GLN A 195 12.87 19.11 -1.59
CA GLN A 195 14.12 19.86 -1.65
C GLN A 195 13.90 21.35 -1.91
N LEU A 196 12.80 21.71 -2.58
CA LEU A 196 12.42 23.10 -2.88
C LEU A 196 11.82 23.84 -1.67
N LEU A 197 11.55 23.13 -0.57
CA LEU A 197 11.01 23.74 0.65
C LEU A 197 12.01 24.71 1.31
N PRO A 198 11.53 25.78 1.96
CA PRO A 198 12.37 26.66 2.77
C PRO A 198 13.13 25.92 3.86
N VAL A 199 14.26 26.51 4.27
CA VAL A 199 15.07 26.02 5.40
C VAL A 199 14.19 25.92 6.66
N GLY A 200 14.33 24.83 7.41
CA GLY A 200 13.46 24.49 8.54
C GLY A 200 12.28 23.60 8.14
N MET A 201 11.49 24.01 7.14
CA MET A 201 10.38 23.18 6.62
C MET A 201 10.88 21.92 5.94
N LYS A 202 11.96 22.04 5.16
CA LYS A 202 12.71 20.90 4.61
C LYS A 202 13.12 19.91 5.72
N GLY A 203 13.60 20.42 6.86
CA GLY A 203 14.01 19.60 8.01
C GLY A 203 12.83 18.86 8.65
N ILE A 204 11.69 19.53 8.84
CA ILE A 204 10.46 18.92 9.36
C ILE A 204 9.96 17.82 8.41
N ALA A 205 9.96 18.08 7.10
CA ALA A 205 9.53 17.11 6.09
C ALA A 205 10.41 15.85 6.11
N VAL A 206 11.74 16.01 6.14
CA VAL A 206 12.68 14.89 6.25
C VAL A 206 12.46 14.09 7.53
N ALA A 207 12.29 14.77 8.67
CA ALA A 207 12.05 14.13 9.95
C ALA A 207 10.74 13.31 9.94
N ALA A 208 9.64 13.91 9.46
CA ALA A 208 8.33 13.25 9.36
C ALA A 208 8.37 12.05 8.41
N LEU A 209 8.98 12.21 7.23
CA LEU A 209 9.12 11.13 6.25
C LEU A 209 9.96 9.98 6.80
N THR A 210 11.11 10.28 7.39
CA THR A 210 11.99 9.28 8.02
C THR A 210 11.26 8.52 9.13
N ALA A 211 10.55 9.23 10.01
CA ALA A 211 9.76 8.63 11.08
C ALA A 211 8.68 7.68 10.53
N ALA A 212 7.97 8.08 9.48
CA ALA A 212 6.94 7.27 8.83
C ALA A 212 7.50 6.00 8.17
N ILE A 213 8.65 6.12 7.50
CA ILE A 213 9.34 4.97 6.90
C ILE A 213 9.77 3.99 7.98
N VAL A 214 10.42 4.48 9.04
CA VAL A 214 10.89 3.65 10.16
C VAL A 214 9.70 2.95 10.85
N SER A 215 8.58 3.65 11.05
CA SER A 215 7.38 3.04 11.65
C SER A 215 6.78 1.95 10.76
N SER A 216 6.71 2.19 9.45
CA SER A 216 6.23 1.20 8.48
C SER A 216 7.11 -0.05 8.45
N LEU A 217 8.44 0.14 8.42
CA LEU A 217 9.41 -0.96 8.47
C LEU A 217 9.26 -1.75 9.78
N ALA A 218 9.13 -1.08 10.92
CA ALA A 218 8.96 -1.75 12.21
C ALA A 218 7.66 -2.57 12.26
N SER A 219 6.55 -2.04 11.73
CA SER A 219 5.28 -2.76 11.64
C SER A 219 5.38 -4.03 10.77
N MET A 220 6.08 -3.94 9.63
CA MET A 220 6.32 -5.08 8.75
C MET A 220 7.22 -6.13 9.40
N LEU A 221 8.33 -5.71 10.03
CA LEU A 221 9.25 -6.61 10.74
C LEU A 221 8.55 -7.34 11.89
N ASN A 222 7.74 -6.63 12.68
CA ASN A 222 6.96 -7.23 13.75
C ASN A 222 5.95 -8.27 13.23
N SER A 223 5.29 -7.97 12.10
CA SER A 223 4.34 -8.91 11.49
C SER A 223 5.04 -10.16 10.96
N THR A 224 6.15 -10.02 10.23
CA THR A 224 6.98 -11.13 9.75
C THR A 224 7.48 -11.99 10.92
N SER A 225 7.93 -11.33 11.98
CA SER A 225 8.39 -11.99 13.22
C SER A 225 7.28 -12.79 13.90
N THR A 226 6.09 -12.21 14.00
CA THR A 226 4.94 -12.85 14.66
C THR A 226 4.44 -14.04 13.85
N ILE A 227 4.30 -13.89 12.53
CA ILE A 227 3.90 -14.98 11.63
C ILE A 227 4.90 -16.14 11.74
N PHE A 228 6.21 -15.84 11.62
CA PHE A 228 7.22 -16.89 11.75
C PHE A 228 7.21 -17.56 13.12
N THR A 229 7.08 -16.80 14.21
CA THR A 229 7.16 -17.37 15.55
C THR A 229 5.93 -18.15 15.97
N MET A 230 4.74 -17.62 15.69
CA MET A 230 3.49 -18.22 16.12
C MET A 230 3.05 -19.30 15.15
N ASP A 231 3.09 -19.04 13.85
CA ASP A 231 2.50 -19.94 12.85
C ASP A 231 3.47 -21.02 12.41
N ILE A 232 4.78 -20.76 12.43
CA ILE A 232 5.81 -21.74 12.01
C ILE A 232 6.55 -22.33 13.21
N TYR A 233 7.27 -21.50 13.98
CA TYR A 233 8.17 -21.97 15.03
C TYR A 233 7.41 -22.65 16.17
N LYS A 234 6.43 -21.98 16.79
CA LYS A 234 5.64 -22.57 17.87
C LYS A 234 4.82 -23.74 17.36
N THR A 235 4.14 -23.63 16.22
CA THR A 235 3.26 -24.69 15.73
C THR A 235 4.01 -25.97 15.33
N TYR A 236 5.15 -25.87 14.63
CA TYR A 236 5.79 -27.02 13.99
C TYR A 236 7.20 -27.35 14.50
N VAL A 237 7.94 -26.37 15.03
CA VAL A 237 9.35 -26.57 15.42
C VAL A 237 9.49 -26.79 16.93
N ALA A 238 8.82 -26.00 17.74
CA ALA A 238 8.89 -26.04 19.20
C ALA A 238 7.53 -25.72 19.86
N PRO A 239 6.57 -26.67 19.88
CA PRO A 239 5.23 -26.50 20.45
C PRO A 239 5.18 -26.09 21.92
N GLN A 240 6.19 -26.49 22.70
CA GLN A 240 6.29 -26.21 24.13
C GLN A 240 7.27 -25.07 24.44
N ALA A 241 7.61 -24.23 23.45
CA ALA A 241 8.49 -23.09 23.67
C ALA A 241 7.85 -22.11 24.68
N SER A 242 8.65 -21.67 25.64
CA SER A 242 8.24 -20.62 26.58
C SER A 242 8.10 -19.26 25.87
N ASP A 243 7.31 -18.35 26.44
CA ASP A 243 7.11 -17.00 25.87
C ASP A 243 8.44 -16.26 25.68
N ARG A 244 9.40 -16.45 26.61
CA ARG A 244 10.74 -15.87 26.48
C ARG A 244 11.50 -16.43 25.27
N ALA A 245 11.38 -17.73 24.99
CA ALA A 245 11.98 -18.34 23.82
C ALA A 245 11.29 -17.85 22.53
N ILE A 246 9.96 -17.73 22.53
CA ILE A 246 9.18 -17.20 21.40
C ILE A 246 9.62 -15.78 21.06
N VAL A 247 9.68 -14.88 22.05
CA VAL A 247 10.12 -13.49 21.84
C VAL A 247 11.56 -13.42 21.33
N ARG A 248 12.47 -14.25 21.87
CA ARG A 248 13.86 -14.31 21.40
C ARG A 248 13.94 -14.74 19.94
N THR A 249 13.24 -15.81 19.58
CA THR A 249 13.18 -16.30 18.19
C THR A 249 12.55 -15.27 17.27
N GLY A 250 11.55 -14.52 17.75
CA GLY A 250 10.93 -13.44 17.00
C GLY A 250 11.91 -12.31 16.67
N ARG A 251 12.70 -11.88 17.65
CA ARG A 251 13.76 -10.88 17.43
C ARG A 251 14.80 -11.36 16.40
N ILE A 252 15.17 -12.64 16.44
CA ILE A 252 16.10 -13.22 15.46
C ILE A 252 15.48 -13.23 14.07
N ALA A 253 14.22 -13.67 13.94
CA ALA A 253 13.51 -13.69 12.66
C ALA A 253 13.38 -12.29 12.05
N ALA A 254 13.06 -11.28 12.86
CA ALA A 254 13.03 -9.88 12.42
C ALA A 254 14.41 -9.40 11.94
N ALA A 255 15.48 -9.70 12.69
CA ALA A 255 16.84 -9.32 12.31
C ALA A 255 17.27 -9.97 10.98
N VAL A 256 17.00 -11.27 10.80
CA VAL A 256 17.30 -12.00 9.56
C VAL A 256 16.50 -11.41 8.39
N ALA A 257 15.21 -11.17 8.56
CA ALA A 257 14.36 -10.56 7.53
C ALA A 257 14.87 -9.16 7.14
N LEU A 258 15.31 -8.35 8.11
CA LEU A 258 15.87 -7.03 7.86
C LEU A 258 17.18 -7.09 7.07
N VAL A 259 18.07 -8.03 7.40
CA VAL A 259 19.33 -8.24 6.64
C VAL A 259 19.03 -8.61 5.20
N ILE A 260 18.11 -9.55 4.97
CA ILE A 260 17.68 -9.94 3.62
C ILE A 260 17.11 -8.72 2.88
N ALA A 261 16.23 -7.95 3.52
CA ALA A 261 15.66 -6.74 2.94
C ALA A 261 16.73 -5.69 2.57
N CYS A 262 17.76 -5.51 3.40
CA CYS A 262 18.86 -4.58 3.13
C CYS A 262 19.71 -5.01 1.92
N VAL A 263 19.95 -6.31 1.76
CA VAL A 263 20.68 -6.86 0.60
C VAL A 263 19.86 -6.71 -0.68
N MET A 264 18.55 -6.93 -0.62
CA MET A 264 17.67 -6.83 -1.78
C MET A 264 17.31 -5.39 -2.16
N ALA A 265 17.28 -4.46 -1.20
CA ALA A 265 16.81 -3.09 -1.45
C ALA A 265 17.54 -2.34 -2.58
N PRO A 266 18.89 -2.40 -2.73
CA PRO A 266 19.58 -1.73 -3.83
C PRO A 266 19.22 -2.27 -5.22
N VAL A 267 18.79 -3.54 -5.32
CA VAL A 267 18.40 -4.17 -6.60
C VAL A 267 17.18 -3.48 -7.22
N LEU A 268 16.35 -2.84 -6.38
CA LEU A 268 15.21 -2.05 -6.84
C LEU A 268 15.62 -0.74 -7.55
N GLY A 269 16.90 -0.33 -7.48
CA GLY A 269 17.40 0.85 -8.19
C GLY A 269 17.21 0.81 -9.70
N GLY A 270 17.08 -0.38 -10.28
CA GLY A 270 16.88 -0.57 -11.72
C GLY A 270 15.42 -0.43 -12.19
N ILE A 271 14.44 -0.32 -11.29
CA ILE A 271 13.03 -0.22 -11.68
C ILE A 271 12.61 1.24 -11.89
N ASP A 272 11.56 1.47 -12.68
CA ASP A 272 11.04 2.82 -12.94
C ASP A 272 10.05 3.28 -11.87
N GLN A 273 9.10 2.42 -11.50
CA GLN A 273 8.07 2.70 -10.51
C GLN A 273 7.97 1.56 -9.50
N ALA A 274 8.42 1.81 -8.26
CA ALA A 274 8.34 0.83 -7.18
C ALA A 274 6.89 0.47 -6.83
N PHE A 275 5.94 1.39 -7.01
CA PHE A 275 4.52 1.10 -6.77
C PHE A 275 4.01 -0.02 -7.68
N GLN A 276 4.28 0.04 -8.99
CA GLN A 276 3.85 -1.00 -9.92
C GLN A 276 4.52 -2.34 -9.61
N TYR A 277 5.83 -2.31 -9.29
CA TYR A 277 6.55 -3.51 -8.84
C TYR A 277 5.87 -4.17 -7.62
N ILE A 278 5.55 -3.38 -6.59
CA ILE A 278 4.88 -3.90 -5.39
C ILE A 278 3.52 -4.51 -5.73
N GLN A 279 2.72 -3.81 -6.52
CA GLN A 279 1.37 -4.27 -6.90
C GLN A 279 1.43 -5.57 -7.70
N GLU A 280 2.31 -5.63 -8.69
CA GLU A 280 2.46 -6.77 -9.58
C GLU A 280 2.91 -8.05 -8.84
N TYR A 281 3.98 -7.97 -8.05
CA TYR A 281 4.51 -9.15 -7.36
C TYR A 281 3.66 -9.55 -6.15
N THR A 282 2.99 -8.61 -5.49
CA THR A 282 1.94 -8.95 -4.52
C THR A 282 0.79 -9.68 -5.22
N GLY A 283 0.47 -9.29 -6.46
CA GLY A 283 -0.54 -9.91 -7.32
C GLY A 283 -0.26 -11.36 -7.71
N VAL A 284 0.95 -11.88 -7.51
CA VAL A 284 1.25 -13.31 -7.75
C VAL A 284 0.70 -14.21 -6.65
N VAL A 285 0.64 -13.70 -5.40
CA VAL A 285 0.30 -14.50 -4.22
C VAL A 285 -1.05 -14.12 -3.62
N SER A 286 -1.35 -12.82 -3.55
CA SER A 286 -2.57 -12.31 -2.91
C SER A 286 -3.89 -12.83 -3.50
N PRO A 287 -4.05 -13.12 -4.81
CA PRO A 287 -5.31 -13.66 -5.33
C PRO A 287 -5.67 -15.03 -4.73
N GLY A 288 -4.66 -15.90 -4.57
CA GLY A 288 -4.87 -17.23 -4.03
C GLY A 288 -5.25 -17.21 -2.55
N ILE A 289 -4.57 -16.34 -1.78
CA ILE A 289 -4.89 -16.12 -0.36
C ILE A 289 -6.29 -15.54 -0.23
N LEU A 290 -6.62 -14.52 -1.04
CA LEU A 290 -7.96 -13.92 -1.03
C LEU A 290 -9.04 -14.93 -1.36
N ALA A 291 -8.84 -15.77 -2.37
CA ALA A 291 -9.80 -16.81 -2.76
C ALA A 291 -10.09 -17.79 -1.61
N VAL A 292 -9.04 -18.20 -0.87
CA VAL A 292 -9.20 -19.06 0.32
C VAL A 292 -10.01 -18.34 1.40
N PHE A 293 -9.71 -17.08 1.68
CA PHE A 293 -10.43 -16.32 2.71
C PHE A 293 -11.89 -16.07 2.34
N VAL A 294 -12.17 -15.63 1.11
CA VAL A 294 -13.55 -15.36 0.65
C VAL A 294 -14.38 -16.64 0.70
N LEU A 295 -13.87 -17.74 0.16
CA LEU A 295 -14.62 -19.01 0.18
C LEU A 295 -14.71 -19.59 1.59
N GLY A 296 -13.66 -19.49 2.42
CA GLY A 296 -13.70 -19.94 3.82
C GLY A 296 -14.69 -19.16 4.69
N LEU A 297 -14.84 -17.86 4.45
CA LEU A 297 -15.78 -16.99 5.18
C LEU A 297 -17.22 -17.15 4.71
N PHE A 298 -17.44 -17.22 3.40
CA PHE A 298 -18.77 -17.06 2.81
C PHE A 298 -19.34 -18.33 2.18
N TRP A 299 -18.55 -19.38 2.00
CA TRP A 299 -19.00 -20.62 1.37
C TRP A 299 -18.69 -21.84 2.27
N ARG A 300 -19.71 -22.26 3.02
CA ARG A 300 -19.64 -23.34 4.03
C ARG A 300 -19.14 -24.69 3.52
N LYS A 301 -19.15 -24.91 2.20
CA LYS A 301 -18.68 -26.14 1.57
C LYS A 301 -17.18 -26.16 1.32
N THR A 302 -16.48 -25.05 1.57
CA THR A 302 -15.02 -24.98 1.42
C THR A 302 -14.35 -26.00 2.33
N THR A 303 -13.59 -26.94 1.76
CA THR A 303 -12.86 -27.95 2.52
C THR A 303 -11.39 -27.56 2.68
N ASN A 304 -10.73 -28.08 3.72
CA ASN A 304 -9.28 -27.92 3.91
C ASN A 304 -8.47 -28.34 2.67
N ARG A 305 -8.89 -29.43 2.01
CA ARG A 305 -8.21 -29.93 0.81
C ARG A 305 -8.41 -28.99 -0.38
N GLY A 306 -9.61 -28.45 -0.55
CA GLY A 306 -9.89 -27.44 -1.57
C GLY A 306 -9.03 -26.20 -1.39
N ALA A 307 -8.99 -25.65 -0.16
CA ALA A 307 -8.18 -24.48 0.17
C ALA A 307 -6.68 -24.68 -0.11
N ILE A 308 -6.09 -25.80 0.33
CA ILE A 308 -4.66 -26.09 0.11
C ILE A 308 -4.35 -26.24 -1.38
N VAL A 309 -5.15 -27.04 -2.11
CA VAL A 309 -4.92 -27.26 -3.55
C VAL A 309 -5.09 -25.96 -4.33
N GLY A 310 -6.12 -25.17 -4.03
CA GLY A 310 -6.33 -23.87 -4.66
C GLY A 310 -5.20 -22.88 -4.40
N ALA A 311 -4.76 -22.74 -3.15
CA ALA A 311 -3.67 -21.84 -2.79
C ALA A 311 -2.35 -22.22 -3.49
N LEU A 312 -2.01 -23.51 -3.52
CA LEU A 312 -0.81 -23.99 -4.21
C LEU A 312 -0.91 -23.85 -5.73
N ALA A 313 -2.08 -24.12 -6.31
CA ALA A 313 -2.33 -23.96 -7.74
C ALA A 313 -2.39 -22.48 -8.18
N SER A 314 -2.71 -21.56 -7.28
CA SER A 314 -2.73 -20.12 -7.56
C SER A 314 -1.39 -19.61 -8.08
N ILE A 315 -0.27 -20.09 -7.53
CA ILE A 315 1.08 -19.63 -7.90
C ILE A 315 1.40 -19.97 -9.36
N PRO A 316 1.35 -21.24 -9.82
CA PRO A 316 1.61 -21.55 -11.22
C PRO A 316 0.61 -20.91 -12.16
N VAL A 317 -0.66 -20.71 -11.77
CA VAL A 317 -1.63 -19.96 -12.58
C VAL A 317 -1.21 -18.50 -12.74
N ALA A 318 -0.83 -17.83 -11.66
CA ALA A 318 -0.36 -16.44 -11.71
C ALA A 318 0.92 -16.31 -12.54
N LEU A 319 1.89 -17.20 -12.34
CA LEU A 319 3.15 -17.19 -13.11
C LEU A 319 2.91 -17.51 -14.59
N ALA A 320 1.99 -18.43 -14.92
CA ALA A 320 1.61 -18.70 -16.30
C ALA A 320 0.99 -17.46 -16.96
N LEU A 321 0.07 -16.77 -16.28
CA LEU A 321 -0.49 -15.51 -16.80
C LEU A 321 0.59 -14.44 -16.95
N LYS A 322 1.52 -14.35 -16.01
CA LYS A 322 2.59 -13.34 -16.02
C LYS A 322 3.62 -13.55 -17.14
N PHE A 323 4.02 -14.79 -17.40
CA PHE A 323 5.11 -15.10 -18.33
C PHE A 323 4.65 -15.56 -19.72
N LEU A 324 3.40 -16.00 -19.85
CA LEU A 324 2.86 -16.51 -21.13
C LEU A 324 1.88 -15.54 -21.79
N THR A 325 1.60 -14.39 -21.18
CA THR A 325 0.64 -13.41 -21.70
C THR A 325 1.13 -11.98 -21.48
N ASP A 326 0.74 -11.07 -22.37
CA ASP A 326 1.01 -9.63 -22.26
C ASP A 326 -0.13 -8.87 -21.58
N MET A 327 -0.94 -9.55 -20.76
CA MET A 327 -2.09 -8.93 -20.10
C MET A 327 -1.63 -7.93 -19.01
N PRO A 328 -2.36 -6.81 -18.80
CA PRO A 328 -2.21 -5.96 -17.62
C PRO A 328 -2.16 -6.76 -16.32
N TRP A 329 -1.24 -6.41 -15.39
CA TRP A 329 -1.05 -7.15 -14.13
C TRP A 329 -2.36 -7.27 -13.32
N MET A 330 -3.21 -6.24 -13.39
CA MET A 330 -4.49 -6.22 -12.69
C MET A 330 -5.49 -7.23 -13.27
N HIS A 331 -5.46 -7.49 -14.59
CA HIS A 331 -6.23 -8.56 -15.19
C HIS A 331 -5.71 -9.93 -14.78
N GLN A 332 -4.38 -10.10 -14.80
CA GLN A 332 -3.74 -11.34 -14.34
C GLN A 332 -4.19 -11.66 -12.91
N MET A 333 -4.13 -10.67 -12.02
CA MET A 333 -4.54 -10.78 -10.62
C MET A 333 -6.00 -11.21 -10.46
N GLY A 334 -6.92 -10.58 -11.20
CA GLY A 334 -8.35 -10.92 -11.18
C GLY A 334 -8.62 -12.33 -11.69
N LEU A 335 -8.00 -12.71 -12.81
CA LEU A 335 -8.13 -14.04 -13.39
C LEU A 335 -7.54 -15.13 -12.48
N THR A 336 -6.40 -14.86 -11.83
CA THR A 336 -5.84 -15.78 -10.83
C THR A 336 -6.83 -15.99 -9.68
N ALA A 337 -7.45 -14.94 -9.14
CA ALA A 337 -8.43 -15.08 -8.05
C ALA A 337 -9.62 -15.96 -8.47
N LEU A 338 -10.19 -15.70 -9.67
CA LEU A 338 -11.31 -16.46 -10.20
C LEU A 338 -10.94 -17.92 -10.47
N ALA A 339 -9.78 -18.17 -11.07
CA ALA A 339 -9.28 -19.52 -11.32
C ALA A 339 -9.04 -20.28 -10.01
N THR A 340 -8.42 -19.64 -9.00
CA THR A 340 -8.23 -20.25 -7.70
C THR A 340 -9.55 -20.55 -7.02
N MET A 341 -10.52 -19.64 -7.04
CA MET A 341 -11.85 -19.91 -6.49
C MET A 341 -12.52 -21.10 -7.20
N ALA A 342 -12.43 -21.18 -8.52
CA ALA A 342 -12.98 -22.30 -9.28
C ALA A 342 -12.32 -23.65 -8.89
N ILE A 343 -11.00 -23.66 -8.71
CA ILE A 343 -10.26 -24.86 -8.26
C ILE A 343 -10.69 -25.25 -6.84
N ILE A 344 -10.75 -24.29 -5.91
CA ILE A 344 -11.21 -24.55 -4.53
C ILE A 344 -12.62 -25.13 -4.56
N VAL A 345 -13.54 -24.55 -5.35
CA VAL A 345 -14.91 -25.02 -5.49
C VAL A 345 -14.97 -26.44 -6.02
N ALA A 346 -14.27 -26.74 -7.12
CA ALA A 346 -14.26 -28.07 -7.74
C ALA A 346 -13.70 -29.14 -6.78
N VAL A 347 -12.58 -28.85 -6.13
CA VAL A 347 -11.96 -29.78 -5.16
C VAL A 347 -12.82 -29.93 -3.91
N SER A 348 -13.42 -28.85 -3.42
CA SER A 348 -14.28 -28.90 -2.23
C SER A 348 -15.57 -29.69 -2.49
N LEU A 349 -16.23 -29.49 -3.63
CA LEU A 349 -17.43 -30.25 -3.99
C LEU A 349 -17.15 -31.74 -4.16
N THR A 350 -16.01 -32.10 -4.75
CA THR A 350 -15.63 -33.51 -4.95
C THR A 350 -15.18 -34.19 -3.64
N THR A 351 -14.48 -33.46 -2.77
CA THR A 351 -13.98 -34.02 -1.50
C THR A 351 -15.04 -34.03 -0.39
N GLY A 352 -15.84 -32.96 -0.28
CA GLY A 352 -16.95 -32.84 0.67
C GLY A 352 -18.27 -33.44 0.18
N LYS A 353 -18.30 -34.00 -1.04
CA LYS A 353 -19.52 -34.57 -1.68
C LYS A 353 -20.71 -33.62 -1.64
N GLY A 354 -20.46 -32.32 -1.77
CA GLY A 354 -21.47 -31.27 -1.71
C GLY A 354 -22.06 -30.98 -0.32
N GLN A 355 -21.60 -31.63 0.74
CA GLN A 355 -22.00 -31.32 2.12
C GLN A 355 -21.26 -30.08 2.64
N ASP A 356 -21.81 -29.46 3.68
CA ASP A 356 -21.13 -28.37 4.38
C ASP A 356 -19.97 -28.95 5.20
N ASP A 357 -18.83 -28.26 5.20
CA ASP A 357 -17.67 -28.66 5.99
C ASP A 357 -17.97 -28.42 7.48
N ALA A 358 -17.52 -29.33 8.34
CA ALA A 358 -17.74 -29.23 9.78
C ALA A 358 -17.12 -27.98 10.42
N LYS A 359 -16.12 -27.38 9.76
CA LYS A 359 -15.47 -26.12 10.15
C LYS A 359 -16.04 -24.90 9.43
N GLY A 360 -17.06 -25.09 8.58
CA GLY A 360 -17.70 -24.02 7.85
C GLY A 360 -18.29 -22.96 8.81
N ILE A 361 -18.03 -21.69 8.50
CA ILE A 361 -18.49 -20.58 9.34
C ILE A 361 -20.00 -20.41 9.19
N ASP A 362 -20.71 -20.39 10.31
CA ASP A 362 -22.14 -20.13 10.33
C ASP A 362 -22.41 -18.61 10.34
N LEU A 363 -22.95 -18.11 9.23
CA LEU A 363 -23.28 -16.70 9.06
C LEU A 363 -24.65 -16.41 9.68
N SER A 364 -24.67 -16.24 10.99
CA SER A 364 -25.89 -15.93 11.73
C SER A 364 -26.51 -14.58 11.34
N GLY A 365 -27.85 -14.52 11.43
CA GLY A 365 -28.61 -13.30 11.15
C GLY A 365 -28.22 -12.16 12.08
N GLY A 366 -27.68 -11.08 11.52
CA GLY A 366 -27.29 -9.87 12.25
C GLY A 366 -25.79 -9.71 12.50
N LEU A 367 -24.95 -10.67 12.11
CA LEU A 367 -23.50 -10.59 12.23
C LEU A 367 -22.92 -9.32 11.58
N PHE A 368 -23.51 -8.88 10.47
CA PHE A 368 -23.07 -7.72 9.71
C PHE A 368 -23.83 -6.43 10.05
N LYS A 369 -24.57 -6.38 11.17
CA LYS A 369 -25.26 -5.16 11.59
C LYS A 369 -24.24 -4.05 11.91
N THR A 370 -24.46 -2.90 11.32
CA THR A 370 -23.65 -1.69 11.47
C THR A 370 -24.49 -0.56 12.05
N SER A 371 -23.84 0.36 12.76
CA SER A 371 -24.52 1.54 13.31
C SER A 371 -24.92 2.54 12.22
N ALA A 372 -25.95 3.35 12.48
CA ALA A 372 -26.39 4.41 11.55
C ALA A 372 -25.25 5.38 11.21
N THR A 373 -24.42 5.74 12.21
CA THR A 373 -23.25 6.60 11.99
C THR A 373 -22.28 6.00 10.96
N PHE A 374 -21.96 4.71 11.08
CA PHE A 374 -21.11 4.03 10.10
C PHE A 374 -21.74 4.05 8.71
N ASN A 375 -23.03 3.75 8.61
CA ASN A 375 -23.74 3.70 7.33
C ASN A 375 -23.75 5.07 6.63
N ILE A 376 -24.05 6.14 7.37
CA ILE A 376 -24.02 7.51 6.83
C ILE A 376 -22.62 7.87 6.35
N SER A 377 -21.57 7.61 7.15
CA SER A 377 -20.19 7.85 6.75
C SER A 377 -19.80 7.08 5.48
N ALA A 378 -20.20 5.80 5.38
CA ALA A 378 -19.93 4.98 4.21
C ALA A 378 -20.63 5.54 2.96
N PHE A 379 -21.90 5.93 3.05
CA PHE A 379 -22.63 6.54 1.94
C PHE A 379 -21.98 7.85 1.48
N VAL A 380 -21.54 8.71 2.40
CA VAL A 380 -20.83 9.95 2.06
C VAL A 380 -19.56 9.66 1.26
N VAL A 381 -18.75 8.69 1.70
CA VAL A 381 -17.54 8.29 0.97
C VAL A 381 -17.87 7.76 -0.42
N CYS A 382 -18.89 6.90 -0.54
CA CYS A 382 -19.32 6.37 -1.84
C CYS A 382 -19.81 7.47 -2.80
N ILE A 383 -20.59 8.45 -2.30
CA ILE A 383 -21.07 9.58 -3.10
C ILE A 383 -19.91 10.43 -3.58
N ILE A 384 -18.94 10.77 -2.71
CA ILE A 384 -17.76 11.55 -3.09
C ILE A 384 -16.97 10.80 -4.17
N CYS A 385 -16.71 9.50 -4.00
CA CYS A 385 -16.05 8.69 -5.01
C CYS A 385 -16.81 8.72 -6.34
N ALA A 386 -18.13 8.50 -6.32
CA ALA A 386 -18.94 8.48 -7.53
C ALA A 386 -18.90 9.82 -8.27
N VAL A 387 -18.98 10.94 -7.54
CA VAL A 387 -18.87 12.29 -8.11
C VAL A 387 -17.48 12.51 -8.71
N LEU A 388 -16.41 12.15 -8.01
CA LEU A 388 -15.05 12.28 -8.54
C LEU A 388 -14.88 11.49 -9.84
N TYR A 389 -15.31 10.22 -9.88
CA TYR A 389 -15.25 9.39 -11.10
C TYR A 389 -16.13 9.90 -12.23
N ALA A 390 -17.26 10.56 -11.95
CA ALA A 390 -18.06 11.19 -12.98
C ALA A 390 -17.44 12.49 -13.52
N LEU A 391 -16.76 13.26 -12.66
CA LEU A 391 -16.12 14.53 -13.05
C LEU A 391 -14.84 14.34 -13.87
N PHE A 392 -14.07 13.30 -13.56
CA PHE A 392 -12.75 13.05 -14.14
C PHE A 392 -12.70 11.74 -14.93
N TRP A 393 -13.84 11.30 -15.47
CA TRP A 393 -13.91 10.06 -16.24
C TRP A 393 -12.94 10.08 -17.41
#